data_AF-A0A0N8HGN6-F1
#
_entry.id   AF-A0A0N8HGN6-F1
#
_cell.length_a   1.000
_cell.length_b   1.000
_cell.length_c   1.000
_cell.angle_alpha   90.00
_cell.angle_beta   90.00
_cell.angle_gamma   90.00
#
_symmetry.space_group_name_H-M   'P 1'
#
loop_
_entity.id
_entity.type
_entity.pdbx_description
1 polymer ?
#
loop_
_entity_poly.entity_id
_entity_poly.type
_entity_poly.pdbx_seq_one_letter_code
_entity_poly.pdbx_strand_id
1 'polypeptide(L)'
;MRCASVLMAVLLTACGQQPAENLADALAADPVRLKALRGQCAADRQAVGEDACRAAAEAFRRRFFAGHTGPDEYNSLAELPPIPPSFDTPADELPEGAVPLTPPEDSP
;
A
#
# COMPACT_ATOMS: atom_id res chain seq x y z
N MET A 1 -5.07 -35.78 12.64
CA MET A 1 -5.78 -34.63 12.00
C MET A 1 -5.51 -33.29 12.68
N ARG A 2 -5.60 -33.16 14.02
CA ARG A 2 -5.31 -31.89 14.73
C ARG A 2 -3.91 -31.32 14.49
N CYS A 3 -2.88 -32.16 14.40
CA CYS A 3 -1.51 -31.68 14.16
C CYS A 3 -1.32 -31.10 12.75
N ALA A 4 -2.01 -31.64 11.74
CA ALA A 4 -1.95 -31.12 10.38
C ALA A 4 -2.56 -29.71 10.30
N SER A 5 -3.68 -29.48 11.01
CA SER A 5 -4.33 -28.17 11.10
C SER A 5 -3.43 -27.12 11.79
N VAL A 6 -2.76 -27.51 12.88
CA VAL A 6 -1.84 -26.62 13.60
C VAL A 6 -0.62 -26.26 12.76
N LEU A 7 -0.03 -27.24 12.06
CA LEU A 7 1.11 -26.99 11.16
C LEU A 7 0.74 -26.08 10.00
N MET A 8 -0.45 -26.25 9.42
CA MET A 8 -0.94 -25.37 8.35
C MET A 8 -1.10 -23.92 8.85
N ALA A 9 -1.68 -23.73 10.04
CA ALA A 9 -1.84 -22.40 10.63
C ALA A 9 -0.48 -21.72 10.91
N VAL A 10 0.52 -22.47 11.38
CA VAL A 10 1.88 -21.94 11.63
C VAL A 10 2.60 -21.57 10.32
N LEU A 11 2.45 -22.37 9.27
CA LEU A 11 3.06 -22.07 7.96
C LEU A 11 2.43 -20.83 7.31
N LEU A 12 1.12 -20.64 7.47
CA LEU A 12 0.41 -19.46 6.94
C LEU A 12 0.84 -18.17 7.66
N THR A 13 1.07 -18.19 8.97
CA THR A 13 1.56 -17.01 9.71
C THR A 13 3.05 -16.76 9.47
N ALA A 14 3.85 -17.80 9.23
CA ALA A 14 5.28 -17.67 8.95
C ALA A 14 5.58 -16.97 7.60
N CYS A 15 4.65 -16.99 6.64
CA CYS A 15 4.84 -16.33 5.33
C CYS A 15 4.84 -14.79 5.36
N GLY A 16 4.67 -14.14 6.52
CA GLY A 16 4.67 -12.67 6.58
C GLY A 16 5.06 -12.01 7.90
N GLN A 17 5.08 -12.73 9.03
CA GLN A 17 4.93 -12.08 10.33
C GLN A 17 6.22 -11.57 11.01
N GLN A 18 7.43 -12.09 10.74
CA GLN A 18 8.51 -11.87 11.72
C GLN A 18 9.52 -10.74 11.38
N PRO A 19 10.15 -10.69 10.20
CA PRO A 19 11.11 -9.63 9.90
C PRO A 19 10.43 -8.31 9.50
N ALA A 20 9.28 -8.42 8.82
CA ALA A 20 8.57 -7.27 8.25
C ALA A 20 7.85 -6.43 9.31
N GLU A 21 7.31 -7.03 10.37
CA GLU A 21 6.62 -6.31 11.46
C GLU A 21 7.58 -5.34 12.19
N ASN A 22 8.76 -5.82 12.60
CA ASN A 22 9.77 -4.99 13.28
C ASN A 22 10.26 -3.82 12.39
N LEU A 23 10.44 -4.08 11.10
CA LEU A 23 10.83 -3.05 10.15
C LEU A 23 9.68 -2.06 9.90
N ALA A 24 8.43 -2.54 9.83
CA ALA A 24 7.27 -1.69 9.63
C ALA A 24 7.06 -0.73 10.81
N ASP A 25 7.25 -1.18 12.05
CA ASP A 25 7.15 -0.33 13.24
C ASP A 25 8.25 0.74 13.26
N ALA A 26 9.49 0.35 12.96
CA ALA A 26 10.60 1.29 12.87
C ALA A 26 10.39 2.35 11.77
N LEU A 27 9.85 1.94 10.61
CA LEU A 27 9.53 2.85 9.52
C LEU A 27 8.30 3.72 9.82
N ALA A 28 7.31 3.22 10.55
CA ALA A 28 6.14 4.00 10.94
C ALA A 28 6.52 5.16 11.89
N ALA A 29 7.56 4.98 12.70
CA ALA A 29 8.10 6.00 13.59
C ALA A 29 8.94 7.08 12.85
N ASP A 30 9.47 6.78 11.65
CA ASP A 30 10.32 7.69 10.86
C ASP A 30 9.70 7.98 9.47
N PRO A 31 8.88 9.04 9.34
CA PRO A 31 8.18 9.35 8.10
C PRO A 31 9.13 9.73 6.95
N VAL A 32 10.29 10.31 7.24
CA VAL A 32 11.25 10.73 6.21
C VAL A 32 11.88 9.49 5.58
N ARG A 33 12.33 8.55 6.41
CA ARG A 33 12.89 7.28 5.94
C ARG A 33 11.85 6.42 5.23
N LEU A 34 10.61 6.41 5.73
CA LEU A 34 9.49 5.71 5.09
C LEU A 34 9.20 6.28 3.69
N LYS A 35 9.13 7.61 3.55
CA LYS A 35 8.90 8.27 2.25
C LYS A 35 10.01 7.93 1.24
N ALA A 36 11.26 8.03 1.66
CA ALA A 36 12.41 7.70 0.81
C ALA A 36 12.36 6.24 0.34
N LEU A 37 12.09 5.29 1.24
CA LEU A 37 12.02 3.87 0.90
C LEU A 37 10.84 3.55 -0.03
N ARG A 38 9.68 4.18 0.16
CA ARG A 38 8.53 4.05 -0.75
C ARG A 38 8.84 4.56 -2.15
N GLY A 39 9.57 5.67 -2.26
CA GLY A 39 10.05 6.18 -3.55
C GLY A 39 10.96 5.19 -4.27
N GLN A 40 11.89 4.57 -3.54
CA GLN A 40 12.77 3.53 -4.08
C GLN A 40 11.96 2.30 -4.53
N CYS A 41 10.99 1.86 -3.74
CA CYS A 41 10.12 0.73 -4.09
C CYS A 41 9.23 0.99 -5.32
N ALA A 42 8.82 2.24 -5.54
CA ALA A 42 8.09 2.63 -6.74
C ALA A 42 9.01 2.64 -7.99
N ALA A 43 10.28 2.99 -7.81
CA ALA A 43 11.26 3.02 -8.90
C ALA A 43 11.73 1.60 -9.30
N ASP A 44 12.13 0.78 -8.33
CA ASP A 44 12.59 -0.59 -8.58
C ASP A 44 12.40 -1.47 -7.34
N ARG A 45 11.27 -2.17 -7.30
CA ARG A 45 10.92 -3.08 -6.19
C ARG A 45 11.86 -4.28 -6.09
N GLN A 46 12.36 -4.77 -7.22
CA GLN A 46 13.22 -5.96 -7.26
C GLN A 46 14.61 -5.63 -6.71
N ALA A 47 15.15 -4.46 -7.04
CA ALA A 47 16.44 -4.00 -6.52
C ALA A 47 16.38 -3.69 -5.02
N VAL A 48 15.27 -3.13 -4.52
CA VAL A 48 15.09 -2.79 -3.10
C VAL A 48 14.78 -4.01 -2.23
N GLY A 49 14.09 -4.99 -2.80
CA GLY A 49 13.67 -6.22 -2.12
C GLY A 49 12.20 -6.18 -1.70
N GLU A 50 11.47 -7.23 -2.06
CA GLU A 50 10.03 -7.36 -1.84
C GLU A 50 9.62 -7.24 -0.36
N ASP A 51 10.41 -7.80 0.55
CA ASP A 51 10.11 -7.78 1.98
C ASP A 51 10.25 -6.38 2.58
N ALA A 52 11.27 -5.62 2.15
CA ALA A 52 11.45 -4.23 2.56
C ALA A 52 10.31 -3.35 2.03
N CYS A 53 9.93 -3.54 0.77
CA CYS A 53 8.80 -2.81 0.18
C CYS A 53 7.45 -3.19 0.80
N ARG A 54 7.27 -4.44 1.22
CA ARG A 54 6.10 -4.89 1.97
C ARG A 54 6.04 -4.26 3.36
N ALA A 55 7.16 -4.20 4.08
CA ALA A 55 7.24 -3.52 5.36
C ALA A 55 6.97 -2.01 5.24
N ALA A 56 7.47 -1.36 4.18
CA ALA A 56 7.19 0.05 3.90
C ALA A 56 5.70 0.30 3.56
N ALA A 57 5.07 -0.61 2.82
CA ALA A 57 3.63 -0.53 2.57
C ALA A 57 2.82 -0.67 3.87
N GLU A 58 3.22 -1.60 4.75
CA GLU A 58 2.58 -1.82 6.04
C GLU A 58 2.73 -0.63 6.98
N ALA A 59 3.94 -0.08 7.11
CA ALA A 59 4.23 1.11 7.90
C ALA A 59 3.36 2.30 7.49
N PHE A 60 3.26 2.55 6.19
CA PHE A 60 2.42 3.61 5.65
C PHE A 60 0.95 3.36 5.91
N ARG A 61 0.46 2.13 5.71
CA ARG A 61 -0.93 1.73 6.01
C ARG A 61 -1.29 2.04 7.46
N ARG A 62 -0.42 1.68 8.41
CA ARG A 62 -0.60 1.96 9.85
C ARG A 62 -0.69 3.46 10.13
N ARG A 63 0.23 4.26 9.58
CA ARG A 63 0.22 5.73 9.73
C ARG A 63 -1.04 6.35 9.13
N PHE A 64 -1.45 5.88 7.96
CA PHE A 64 -2.63 6.38 7.25
C PHE A 64 -3.90 6.18 8.10
N PHE A 65 -4.13 4.96 8.60
CA PHE A 65 -5.28 4.68 9.46
C PHE A 65 -5.20 5.35 10.84
N ALA A 66 -4.00 5.69 11.32
CA ALA A 66 -3.82 6.47 12.54
C ALA A 66 -4.01 7.99 12.34
N GLY A 67 -4.22 8.46 11.11
CA GLY A 67 -4.33 9.90 10.81
C GLY A 67 -2.99 10.65 10.90
N HIS A 68 -1.86 9.93 10.83
CA HIS A 68 -0.51 10.51 10.88
C HIS A 68 0.05 10.84 9.48
N THR A 69 -0.73 10.64 8.43
CA THR A 69 -0.43 11.06 7.04
C THR A 69 -1.10 12.40 6.80
N GLY A 70 -0.31 13.46 6.62
CA GLY A 70 -0.76 14.85 6.58
C GLY A 70 -0.39 15.59 5.29
N PRO A 71 -0.88 16.82 5.08
CA PRO A 71 -0.62 17.62 3.88
C PRO A 71 0.86 18.01 3.71
N ASP A 72 1.67 17.89 4.77
CA ASP A 72 3.11 18.07 4.78
C ASP A 72 3.90 16.86 4.25
N GLU A 73 3.21 15.74 3.98
CA GLU A 73 3.82 14.52 3.46
C GLU A 73 4.25 14.67 2.00
N TYR A 74 3.55 15.50 1.21
CA TYR A 74 3.87 15.84 -0.18
C TYR A 74 4.02 17.36 -0.32
N ASN A 75 5.25 17.83 -0.33
CA ASN A 75 5.58 19.26 -0.37
C ASN A 75 5.56 19.81 -1.81
N SER A 76 5.63 18.95 -2.83
CA SER A 76 5.55 19.34 -4.23
C SER A 76 4.82 18.32 -5.09
N LEU A 77 4.30 18.77 -6.24
CA LEU A 77 3.62 17.90 -7.21
C LEU A 77 4.51 16.75 -7.70
N ALA A 78 5.83 16.94 -7.75
CA ALA A 78 6.78 15.91 -8.16
C ALA A 78 6.91 14.78 -7.14
N GLU A 79 6.47 14.98 -5.90
CA GLU A 79 6.49 13.95 -4.85
C GLU A 79 5.21 13.11 -4.83
N LEU A 80 4.16 13.53 -5.54
CA LEU A 80 2.91 12.79 -5.59
C LEU A 80 3.11 11.43 -6.27
N PRO A 81 2.47 10.35 -5.76
CA PRO A 81 2.52 9.06 -6.42
C PRO A 81 1.92 9.16 -7.83
N PRO A 82 2.49 8.47 -8.83
CA PRO A 82 1.94 8.47 -10.18
C PRO A 82 0.54 7.85 -10.18
N ILE A 83 -0.33 8.36 -11.05
CA ILE A 83 -1.66 7.81 -11.27
C ILE A 83 -1.50 6.39 -11.86
N PRO A 84 -2.13 5.36 -11.29
CA PRO A 84 -2.04 4.01 -11.84
C PRO A 84 -2.72 3.95 -13.22
N PRO A 85 -2.19 3.18 -14.18
CA PRO A 85 -2.76 3.08 -15.53
C PRO A 85 -4.18 2.51 -15.55
N SER A 86 -4.60 1.82 -14.47
CA SER A 86 -5.98 1.34 -14.31
C SER A 86 -7.01 2.46 -14.16
N PHE A 87 -6.59 3.70 -13.93
CA PHE A 87 -7.49 4.86 -13.86
C PHE A 87 -7.78 5.47 -15.24
N ASP A 88 -6.97 5.16 -16.26
CA ASP A 88 -7.11 5.73 -17.61
C ASP A 88 -8.00 4.87 -18.53
N THR A 89 -8.58 3.77 -18.05
CA THR A 89 -9.49 2.92 -18.84
C THR A 89 -10.73 3.71 -19.29
N PRO A 90 -10.98 3.85 -20.61
CA PRO A 90 -12.16 4.52 -21.12
C PRO A 90 -13.44 3.84 -20.63
N ALA A 91 -14.47 4.62 -20.31
CA ALA A 91 -15.76 4.11 -19.85
C ALA A 91 -16.42 3.12 -20.82
N ASP A 92 -16.08 3.18 -22.12
CA ASP A 92 -16.64 2.31 -23.16
C ASP A 92 -16.12 0.85 -23.12
N GLU A 93 -15.11 0.54 -22.30
CA GLU A 93 -14.57 -0.83 -22.14
C GLU A 93 -15.03 -1.54 -20.86
N LEU A 94 -15.98 -0.97 -20.12
CA LEU A 94 -16.58 -1.60 -18.95
C LEU A 94 -17.47 -2.79 -19.40
N PRO A 95 -17.36 -3.98 -18.80
CA PRO A 95 -18.30 -5.06 -19.05
C PRO A 95 -19.73 -4.59 -18.75
N GLU A 96 -20.67 -4.89 -19.65
CA GLU A 96 -22.12 -4.65 -19.50
C GLU A 96 -22.58 -5.09 -18.10
N GLY A 97 -22.71 -4.15 -17.16
CA GLY A 97 -23.05 -4.42 -15.75
C GLY A 97 -22.23 -3.66 -14.70
N ALA A 98 -21.19 -2.91 -15.08
CA ALA A 98 -20.52 -2.02 -14.15
C ALA A 98 -21.40 -0.80 -13.81
N VAL A 99 -21.69 -0.60 -12.52
CA VAL A 99 -22.46 0.54 -12.02
C VAL A 99 -21.60 1.81 -12.14
N PRO A 100 -22.07 2.90 -12.77
CA PRO A 100 -21.33 4.16 -12.81
C PRO A 100 -21.07 4.67 -11.38
N LEU A 101 -19.80 4.95 -11.06
CA LEU A 101 -19.39 5.52 -9.77
C LEU A 101 -19.62 7.03 -9.67
N THR A 102 -20.23 7.66 -10.68
CA THR A 102 -20.56 9.08 -10.63
C THR A 102 -21.75 9.31 -9.68
N PRO A 103 -21.59 10.03 -8.56
CA PRO A 103 -22.75 10.54 -7.83
C PRO A 103 -23.50 11.49 -8.77
N PRO A 104 -24.85 11.57 -8.68
CA PRO A 104 -25.59 12.52 -9.49
C PRO A 104 -25.09 13.94 -9.18
N GLU A 105 -24.67 14.65 -10.22
CA GLU A 105 -24.41 16.09 -10.12
C GLU A 105 -25.73 16.78 -9.78
N ASP A 106 -25.81 17.34 -8.56
CA ASP A 106 -26.89 18.23 -8.17
C ASP A 106 -26.83 19.48 -9.07
N SER A 107 -27.65 19.46 -10.11
CA SER A 107 -28.08 20.65 -10.86
C SER A 107 -29.09 21.45 -10.01
N PRO A 108 -29.13 22.78 -10.19
CA PRO A 108 -29.30 23.77 -9.11
C PRO A 108 -30.64 23.77 -8.37
#